data_AF-A0A7W0RES6-F1
#
_entry.id   AF-A0A7W0RES6-F1
#
_cell.length_a   1.000
_cell.length_b   1.000
_cell.length_c   1.000
_cell.angle_alpha   90.00
_cell.angle_beta   90.00
_cell.angle_gamma   90.00
#
_symmetry.space_group_name_H-M   'P 1'
#
loop_
_entity.id
_entity.type
_entity.pdbx_description
1 polymer ?
#
loop_
_entity_poly.entity_id
_entity_poly.type
_entity_poly.pdbx_seq_one_letter_code
_entity_poly.pdbx_strand_id
1 'polypeptide(L)'
;MNFKTLAAAAAMSMAVSAVLAGPASAHRGVRDADHDHMADAWELAHGLDPANRADRKLDLDGDGLRNDKEFRFGTDPADEDSDDDGIDDGDERRRRGRGRLPGADANRNGIVDGDEDRDHDGLANEDEDDRKEPCGLAEDDDSDADGLDDEDENELGTDPASPDSDEDGVEDGNE
;
A
#
# COMPACT_ATOMS: atom_id res chain seq x y z
N MET A 1 -33.51 -41.61 32.55
CA MET A 1 -34.37 -40.45 32.87
C MET A 1 -33.69 -39.21 32.31
N ASN A 2 -34.45 -38.17 31.92
CA ASN A 2 -33.92 -37.03 31.15
C ASN A 2 -33.66 -35.80 32.02
N PHE A 3 -32.49 -35.16 31.87
CA PHE A 3 -32.19 -33.72 32.00
C PHE A 3 -30.92 -33.49 31.13
N LYS A 4 -30.79 -32.57 30.15
CA LYS A 4 -30.92 -31.09 30.15
C LYS A 4 -30.04 -30.42 31.23
N THR A 5 -29.15 -29.45 30.96
CA THR A 5 -28.91 -28.62 29.76
C THR A 5 -27.59 -27.82 29.92
N LEU A 6 -26.90 -27.51 28.80
CA LEU A 6 -26.02 -26.32 28.58
C LEU A 6 -24.78 -26.16 29.51
N ALA A 7 -23.74 -25.39 29.18
CA ALA A 7 -23.44 -24.57 27.99
C ALA A 7 -21.97 -24.78 27.54
N ALA A 8 -21.63 -24.41 26.30
CA ALA A 8 -20.25 -24.21 25.87
C ALA A 8 -19.91 -22.71 25.90
N ALA A 9 -18.68 -22.37 26.26
CA ALA A 9 -18.15 -21.01 26.17
C ALA A 9 -17.06 -20.99 25.09
N ALA A 10 -17.41 -20.51 23.89
CA ALA A 10 -16.44 -20.18 22.86
C ALA A 10 -16.08 -18.69 23.00
N ALA A 11 -14.79 -18.37 23.00
CA ALA A 11 -14.34 -17.01 22.74
C ALA A 11 -14.59 -16.71 21.25
N MET A 12 -15.50 -15.81 20.96
CA MET A 12 -15.90 -15.47 19.59
C MET A 12 -15.29 -14.12 19.25
N SER A 13 -14.25 -14.12 18.41
CA SER A 13 -13.64 -12.88 17.93
C SER A 13 -14.67 -12.07 17.15
N MET A 14 -14.59 -10.73 17.23
CA MET A 14 -15.49 -9.84 16.51
C MET A 14 -15.11 -9.73 15.04
N ALA A 15 -15.39 -10.78 14.27
CA ALA A 15 -15.46 -10.68 12.82
C ALA A 15 -16.62 -9.75 12.43
N VAL A 16 -16.32 -8.46 12.25
CA VAL A 16 -17.26 -7.48 11.69
C VAL A 16 -17.51 -7.90 10.24
N SER A 17 -18.61 -8.61 10.02
CA SER A 17 -18.98 -9.09 8.68
C SER A 17 -19.48 -7.93 7.83
N ALA A 18 -18.55 -7.17 7.25
CA ALA A 18 -18.83 -6.14 6.27
C ALA A 18 -19.66 -6.75 5.11
N VAL A 19 -20.77 -6.10 4.76
CA VAL A 19 -21.74 -6.67 3.82
C VAL A 19 -21.30 -6.37 2.38
N LEU A 20 -21.12 -7.43 1.60
CA LEU A 20 -20.93 -7.44 0.13
C LEU A 20 -21.60 -6.24 -0.57
N ALA A 21 -20.78 -5.28 -1.03
CA ALA A 21 -21.22 -4.03 -1.64
C ALA A 21 -20.63 -3.81 -3.05
N GLY A 22 -21.10 -4.59 -4.03
CA GLY A 22 -20.90 -4.30 -5.45
C GLY A 22 -22.08 -4.83 -6.29
N PRO A 23 -22.32 -4.31 -7.51
CA PRO A 23 -21.52 -3.34 -8.27
C PRO A 23 -22.16 -1.94 -8.34
N ALA A 24 -21.41 -0.97 -8.88
CA ALA A 24 -21.88 0.41 -9.11
C ALA A 24 -23.13 0.49 -10.00
N SER A 25 -24.18 1.21 -9.53
CA SER A 25 -25.37 1.50 -10.34
C SER A 25 -26.14 2.72 -9.82
N ALA A 26 -26.15 3.80 -10.61
CA ALA A 26 -27.07 4.95 -10.57
C ALA A 26 -27.73 5.26 -9.19
N HIS A 27 -26.98 5.94 -8.31
CA HIS A 27 -27.35 6.25 -6.92
C HIS A 27 -28.54 7.24 -6.78
N ARG A 28 -29.75 6.79 -7.13
CA ARG A 28 -31.00 7.58 -7.23
C ARG A 28 -31.56 8.02 -5.86
N GLY A 29 -30.93 9.02 -5.25
CA GLY A 29 -31.27 9.56 -3.92
C GLY A 29 -30.12 9.51 -2.91
N VAL A 30 -28.90 9.25 -3.39
CA VAL A 30 -27.63 9.50 -2.69
C VAL A 30 -27.49 11.04 -2.61
N ARG A 31 -26.72 11.54 -1.64
CA ARG A 31 -26.26 12.94 -1.61
C ARG A 31 -24.79 13.01 -2.03
N ASP A 32 -24.50 14.06 -2.78
CA ASP A 32 -23.22 14.47 -3.34
C ASP A 32 -23.32 16.00 -3.26
N ALA A 33 -22.85 16.58 -2.15
CA ALA A 33 -23.25 17.93 -1.73
C ALA A 33 -22.48 19.05 -2.46
N ASP A 34 -21.29 18.78 -2.98
CA ASP A 34 -20.50 19.72 -3.78
C ASP A 34 -20.42 19.39 -5.29
N HIS A 35 -20.93 18.23 -5.71
CA HIS A 35 -20.98 17.72 -7.08
C HIS A 35 -19.60 17.31 -7.65
N ASP A 36 -18.87 16.49 -6.91
CA ASP A 36 -17.60 15.92 -7.32
C ASP A 36 -17.67 14.49 -7.90
N HIS A 37 -18.80 13.80 -7.67
CA HIS A 37 -19.15 12.40 -7.97
C HIS A 37 -18.79 11.33 -6.91
N MET A 38 -18.35 11.72 -5.71
CA MET A 38 -18.33 10.88 -4.52
C MET A 38 -19.70 10.96 -3.82
N ALA A 39 -19.78 10.74 -2.50
CA ALA A 39 -21.05 10.77 -1.79
C ALA A 39 -20.87 11.14 -0.31
N ASP A 40 -21.76 11.99 0.23
CA ASP A 40 -21.65 12.55 1.59
C ASP A 40 -21.36 11.46 2.66
N ALA A 41 -21.96 10.28 2.47
CA ALA A 41 -21.90 9.16 3.41
C ALA A 41 -20.69 8.23 3.24
N TRP A 42 -19.95 8.34 2.13
CA TRP A 42 -18.64 7.73 1.94
C TRP A 42 -17.57 8.71 2.44
N GLU A 43 -17.63 9.97 2.05
CA GLU A 43 -16.69 11.01 2.50
C GLU A 43 -16.63 11.10 4.04
N LEU A 44 -17.79 11.19 4.71
CA LEU A 44 -17.87 11.22 6.18
C LEU A 44 -17.48 9.90 6.87
N ALA A 45 -17.31 8.81 6.14
CA ALA A 45 -16.84 7.54 6.69
C ALA A 45 -15.30 7.47 6.71
N HIS A 46 -14.66 8.02 5.68
CA HIS A 46 -13.19 7.99 5.45
C HIS A 46 -12.55 9.39 5.64
N GLY A 47 -13.06 10.18 6.59
CA GLY A 47 -12.44 11.44 7.04
C GLY A 47 -12.54 12.69 6.15
N LEU A 48 -13.14 12.61 4.95
CA LEU A 48 -13.22 13.69 3.97
C LEU A 48 -14.33 14.74 4.26
N ASP A 49 -14.34 15.85 3.52
CA ASP A 49 -15.30 16.96 3.69
C ASP A 49 -16.27 17.07 2.49
N PRO A 50 -17.53 16.61 2.61
CA PRO A 50 -18.55 16.66 1.54
C PRO A 50 -18.90 18.05 0.97
N ALA A 51 -18.30 19.12 1.50
CA ALA A 51 -18.44 20.48 0.99
C ALA A 51 -17.22 20.96 0.15
N ASN A 52 -16.19 20.12 -0.02
CA ASN A 52 -14.85 20.53 -0.42
C ASN A 52 -14.23 19.72 -1.59
N ARG A 53 -14.96 19.62 -2.72
CA ARG A 53 -14.62 19.15 -4.09
C ARG A 53 -13.16 19.17 -4.60
N ALA A 54 -12.28 19.92 -3.96
CA ALA A 54 -10.84 19.86 -4.12
C ALA A 54 -10.20 18.61 -3.48
N ASP A 55 -10.73 18.13 -2.35
CA ASP A 55 -10.17 17.04 -1.55
C ASP A 55 -10.16 15.71 -2.30
N ARG A 56 -11.13 15.40 -3.17
CA ARG A 56 -11.03 14.17 -3.98
C ARG A 56 -9.84 14.12 -4.95
N LYS A 57 -9.12 15.23 -5.13
CA LYS A 57 -7.87 15.29 -5.92
C LYS A 57 -6.61 15.20 -5.08
N LEU A 58 -6.76 15.33 -3.76
CA LEU A 58 -5.76 14.99 -2.77
C LEU A 58 -5.67 13.45 -2.65
N ASP A 59 -4.97 13.06 -1.61
CA ASP A 59 -4.02 11.97 -1.45
C ASP A 59 -3.73 12.18 0.05
N LEU A 60 -4.34 11.38 0.93
CA LEU A 60 -4.70 11.79 2.32
C LEU A 60 -3.91 11.01 3.38
N ASP A 61 -3.77 9.71 3.17
CA ASP A 61 -2.67 8.83 3.61
C ASP A 61 -1.32 9.32 3.03
N GLY A 62 -1.12 9.17 1.72
CA GLY A 62 0.12 9.54 1.01
C GLY A 62 0.59 8.56 -0.08
N ASP A 63 -0.19 7.52 -0.40
CA ASP A 63 0.17 6.40 -1.30
C ASP A 63 0.45 6.82 -2.78
N GLY A 64 0.15 8.07 -3.14
CA GLY A 64 0.28 8.58 -4.50
C GLY A 64 -0.79 8.07 -5.47
N LEU A 65 -1.87 7.48 -4.94
CA LEU A 65 -3.18 7.34 -5.57
C LEU A 65 -3.92 8.68 -5.41
N ARG A 66 -5.23 8.65 -5.14
CA ARG A 66 -6.11 9.82 -4.87
C ARG A 66 -7.47 9.34 -4.40
N ASN A 67 -8.07 10.08 -3.50
CA ASN A 67 -9.44 9.93 -3.03
C ASN A 67 -10.48 9.66 -4.19
N ASP A 68 -10.38 10.33 -5.36
CA ASP A 68 -11.27 10.06 -6.53
C ASP A 68 -10.99 8.80 -7.36
N LYS A 69 -9.88 8.13 -7.09
CA LYS A 69 -9.48 6.83 -7.62
C LYS A 69 -9.95 5.74 -6.67
N GLU A 70 -9.68 5.94 -5.40
CA GLU A 70 -9.96 5.05 -4.30
C GLU A 70 -11.45 4.77 -4.13
N PHE A 71 -12.28 5.82 -4.12
CA PHE A 71 -13.74 5.68 -4.20
C PHE A 71 -14.23 4.80 -5.37
N ARG A 72 -13.43 4.68 -6.45
CA ARG A 72 -13.73 3.88 -7.63
C ARG A 72 -13.06 2.51 -7.64
N PHE A 73 -12.03 2.31 -6.82
CA PHE A 73 -11.31 1.04 -6.65
C PHE A 73 -11.71 0.33 -5.35
N GLY A 74 -12.44 1.00 -4.45
CA GLY A 74 -13.02 0.43 -3.25
C GLY A 74 -12.06 0.33 -2.07
N THR A 75 -11.07 1.21 -2.01
CA THR A 75 -10.03 1.36 -0.98
C THR A 75 -10.43 2.47 0.01
N ASP A 76 -9.66 2.68 1.08
CA ASP A 76 -9.92 3.65 2.15
C ASP A 76 -8.88 4.81 2.12
N PRO A 77 -9.28 6.07 1.81
CA PRO A 77 -8.37 7.24 1.71
C PRO A 77 -7.86 7.74 3.07
N ALA A 78 -7.59 6.84 4.00
CA ALA A 78 -6.97 7.10 5.27
C ALA A 78 -6.12 5.90 5.76
N ASP A 79 -5.90 4.90 4.89
CA ASP A 79 -5.05 3.71 5.09
C ASP A 79 -4.21 3.53 3.83
N GLU A 80 -2.88 3.48 3.96
CA GLU A 80 -1.95 3.35 2.83
C GLU A 80 -2.02 1.96 2.16
N ASP A 81 -2.36 0.93 2.94
CA ASP A 81 -2.66 -0.45 2.51
C ASP A 81 -4.08 -0.85 2.98
N SER A 82 -5.06 -0.79 2.07
CA SER A 82 -6.47 -1.09 2.40
C SER A 82 -6.82 -2.55 2.72
N ASP A 83 -5.90 -3.52 2.57
CA ASP A 83 -6.20 -4.91 2.94
C ASP A 83 -5.15 -5.68 3.78
N ASP A 84 -4.19 -4.97 4.38
CA ASP A 84 -3.14 -5.49 5.27
C ASP A 84 -2.25 -6.55 4.55
N ASP A 85 -1.78 -6.27 3.33
CA ASP A 85 -1.03 -7.21 2.47
C ASP A 85 0.46 -6.94 2.25
N GLY A 86 0.93 -5.73 2.58
CA GLY A 86 2.33 -5.30 2.42
C GLY A 86 2.59 -4.45 1.16
N ILE A 87 1.57 -4.12 0.37
CA ILE A 87 1.71 -3.26 -0.82
C ILE A 87 0.69 -2.11 -0.78
N ASP A 88 1.20 -0.87 -0.67
CA ASP A 88 0.40 0.36 -0.76
C ASP A 88 -0.55 0.38 -1.96
N ASP A 89 -1.80 0.78 -1.74
CA ASP A 89 -2.87 0.84 -2.76
C ASP A 89 -2.41 1.58 -4.03
N GLY A 90 -1.58 2.61 -3.87
CA GLY A 90 -1.05 3.45 -4.93
C GLY A 90 -0.08 2.75 -5.88
N ASP A 91 0.60 1.69 -5.43
CA ASP A 91 1.53 0.89 -6.22
C ASP A 91 1.02 -0.52 -6.52
N GLU A 92 0.18 -1.10 -5.68
CA GLU A 92 -0.79 -2.17 -6.04
C GLU A 92 -1.51 -1.78 -7.36
N ARG A 93 -1.95 -0.51 -7.43
CA ARG A 93 -2.52 0.16 -8.61
C ARG A 93 -1.58 0.24 -9.82
N ARG A 94 -0.27 0.38 -9.63
CA ARG A 94 0.74 0.42 -10.70
C ARG A 94 1.11 -0.99 -11.17
N ARG A 95 1.41 -1.89 -10.21
CA ARG A 95 1.81 -3.30 -10.35
C ARG A 95 0.73 -4.16 -11.02
N ARG A 96 -0.55 -4.05 -10.64
CA ARG A 96 -1.62 -4.99 -11.05
C ARG A 96 -2.69 -4.42 -12.02
N GLY A 97 -2.79 -3.09 -12.17
CA GLY A 97 -3.44 -2.48 -13.35
C GLY A 97 -4.97 -2.32 -13.31
N ARG A 98 -5.74 -2.89 -14.26
CA ARG A 98 -7.16 -2.48 -14.49
C ARG A 98 -8.19 -3.31 -13.68
N GLY A 99 -8.63 -2.81 -12.52
CA GLY A 99 -9.74 -3.43 -11.79
C GLY A 99 -10.26 -2.58 -10.62
N ARG A 100 -11.06 -3.23 -9.76
CA ARG A 100 -10.90 -3.09 -8.31
C ARG A 100 -9.48 -3.55 -7.95
N LEU A 101 -8.92 -3.06 -6.86
CA LEU A 101 -7.76 -3.71 -6.25
C LEU A 101 -8.17 -5.05 -5.59
N PRO A 102 -7.30 -6.08 -5.58
CA PRO A 102 -7.52 -7.43 -5.07
C PRO A 102 -8.13 -7.57 -3.65
N GLY A 103 -7.31 -7.66 -2.60
CA GLY A 103 -7.64 -8.36 -1.36
C GLY A 103 -6.62 -9.45 -0.98
N ALA A 104 -5.55 -9.03 -0.33
CA ALA A 104 -4.44 -9.64 0.43
C ALA A 104 -3.87 -11.02 0.09
N ASP A 105 -4.68 -11.98 -0.37
CA ASP A 105 -4.21 -13.24 -0.94
C ASP A 105 -5.04 -13.44 -2.23
N ALA A 106 -4.59 -12.76 -3.28
CA ALA A 106 -5.32 -12.61 -4.54
C ALA A 106 -5.41 -13.95 -5.28
N ASN A 107 -4.40 -14.80 -5.13
CA ASN A 107 -4.31 -16.10 -5.81
C ASN A 107 -4.76 -17.31 -4.95
N ARG A 108 -4.83 -17.15 -3.63
CA ARG A 108 -5.30 -18.10 -2.60
C ARG A 108 -4.35 -19.25 -2.33
N ASN A 109 -3.07 -18.94 -2.17
CA ASN A 109 -2.03 -19.90 -1.79
C ASN A 109 -1.77 -19.94 -0.26
N GLY A 110 -2.18 -18.92 0.50
CA GLY A 110 -1.94 -18.79 1.95
C GLY A 110 -0.67 -18.03 2.34
N ILE A 111 -0.14 -17.22 1.43
CA ILE A 111 0.89 -16.19 1.56
C ILE A 111 0.18 -14.86 1.18
N VAL A 112 0.55 -13.71 1.77
CA VAL A 112 -0.03 -12.43 1.32
C VAL A 112 0.66 -11.89 0.06
N ASP A 113 -0.02 -11.05 -0.71
CA ASP A 113 0.45 -10.60 -2.03
C ASP A 113 1.71 -9.70 -1.93
N GLY A 114 2.04 -9.12 -0.77
CA GLY A 114 3.34 -8.54 -0.38
C GLY A 114 4.43 -9.58 -0.02
N ASP A 115 4.15 -10.52 0.90
CA ASP A 115 4.99 -11.70 1.25
C ASP A 115 5.40 -12.57 0.02
N GLU A 116 4.76 -12.40 -1.16
CA GLU A 116 5.10 -13.18 -2.38
C GLU A 116 6.41 -12.72 -3.04
N ASP A 117 7.45 -13.56 -3.03
CA ASP A 117 8.56 -13.48 -3.99
C ASP A 117 8.04 -13.85 -5.41
N ARG A 118 7.79 -12.83 -6.24
CA ARG A 118 7.10 -12.99 -7.53
C ARG A 118 8.03 -13.26 -8.70
N ASP A 119 9.26 -12.79 -8.59
CA ASP A 119 10.30 -12.77 -9.62
C ASP A 119 11.30 -13.94 -9.45
N HIS A 120 11.55 -14.34 -8.20
CA HIS A 120 12.51 -15.32 -7.69
C HIS A 120 13.98 -14.84 -7.63
N ASP A 121 14.23 -13.57 -7.29
CA ASP A 121 15.57 -13.08 -6.90
C ASP A 121 15.86 -13.25 -5.39
N GLY A 122 14.86 -13.07 -4.53
CA GLY A 122 14.89 -13.45 -3.10
C GLY A 122 14.39 -12.40 -2.10
N LEU A 123 13.92 -11.25 -2.57
CA LEU A 123 13.15 -10.27 -1.78
C LEU A 123 11.63 -10.57 -1.84
N ALA A 124 10.84 -9.96 -0.95
CA ALA A 124 9.37 -9.98 -1.04
C ALA A 124 8.85 -8.79 -1.88
N ASN A 125 7.63 -8.85 -2.41
CA ASN A 125 7.04 -7.67 -3.09
C ASN A 125 6.85 -6.48 -2.13
N GLU A 126 6.78 -6.69 -0.81
CA GLU A 126 6.76 -5.61 0.18
C GLU A 126 8.13 -4.92 0.36
N ASP A 127 9.23 -5.62 0.02
CA ASP A 127 10.59 -5.07 0.01
C ASP A 127 10.95 -4.42 -1.37
N GLU A 128 10.14 -4.60 -2.42
CA GLU A 128 10.37 -3.99 -3.75
C GLU A 128 10.03 -2.47 -3.74
N ASP A 129 11.01 -1.54 -3.79
CA ASP A 129 10.71 -0.09 -3.84
C ASP A 129 9.98 0.39 -5.11
N ASP A 130 9.12 1.39 -4.93
CA ASP A 130 8.04 1.82 -5.81
C ASP A 130 8.44 2.51 -7.11
N ARG A 131 9.75 2.71 -7.35
CA ARG A 131 10.32 2.47 -8.69
C ARG A 131 11.74 1.96 -8.57
N LYS A 132 12.00 0.87 -9.32
CA LYS A 132 12.94 0.81 -10.48
C LYS A 132 13.81 -0.45 -10.51
N GLU A 133 13.50 -1.52 -9.78
CA GLU A 133 14.35 -2.73 -9.82
C GLU A 133 13.96 -3.79 -10.87
N PRO A 134 14.77 -3.95 -11.95
CA PRO A 134 14.73 -5.09 -12.85
C PRO A 134 15.73 -6.19 -12.43
N CYS A 135 15.40 -6.88 -11.33
CA CYS A 135 16.01 -8.14 -10.88
C CYS A 135 17.48 -8.07 -10.42
N GLY A 136 17.72 -8.14 -9.11
CA GLY A 136 19.02 -8.54 -8.55
C GLY A 136 20.13 -7.48 -8.43
N LEU A 137 19.77 -6.24 -8.11
CA LEU A 137 20.52 -5.45 -7.12
C LEU A 137 19.75 -5.56 -5.78
N ALA A 138 20.39 -5.29 -4.64
CA ALA A 138 19.78 -5.54 -3.35
C ALA A 138 19.26 -4.24 -2.72
N GLU A 139 19.06 -4.26 -1.41
CA GLU A 139 18.72 -3.14 -0.52
C GLU A 139 19.87 -2.10 -0.41
N ASP A 140 20.66 -1.97 -1.47
CA ASP A 140 21.79 -1.06 -1.64
C ASP A 140 21.67 -0.34 -2.99
N ASP A 141 21.01 0.84 -3.01
CA ASP A 141 21.22 1.84 -4.06
C ASP A 141 22.64 2.40 -3.81
N ASP A 142 23.66 1.63 -4.20
CA ASP A 142 25.09 1.96 -4.22
C ASP A 142 25.37 2.58 -5.61
N SER A 143 25.23 3.90 -5.69
CA SER A 143 25.13 4.62 -6.97
C SER A 143 26.40 4.61 -7.83
N ASP A 144 27.56 4.22 -7.29
CA ASP A 144 28.83 4.10 -8.03
C ASP A 144 29.57 2.73 -7.93
N ALA A 145 29.06 1.81 -7.11
CA ALA A 145 29.50 0.42 -6.90
C ALA A 145 30.81 0.26 -6.10
N ASP A 146 30.92 1.03 -5.01
CA ASP A 146 32.03 1.10 -4.06
C ASP A 146 31.93 0.04 -2.93
N GLY A 147 30.72 -0.26 -2.47
CA GLY A 147 30.45 -1.14 -1.33
C GLY A 147 29.89 -0.45 -0.07
N LEU A 148 29.57 0.85 -0.13
CA LEU A 148 28.67 1.56 0.78
C LEU A 148 27.36 1.93 0.06
N ASP A 149 26.27 2.17 0.79
CA ASP A 149 24.97 2.57 0.21
C ASP A 149 24.69 4.09 0.31
N ASP A 150 23.86 4.61 -0.59
CA ASP A 150 23.46 6.03 -0.65
C ASP A 150 22.95 6.58 0.70
N GLU A 151 22.34 5.79 1.61
CA GLU A 151 21.87 6.30 2.92
C GLU A 151 23.01 6.40 3.95
N ASP A 152 23.80 5.34 4.15
CA ASP A 152 24.96 5.36 5.05
C ASP A 152 25.98 6.43 4.58
N GLU A 153 26.17 6.61 3.27
CA GLU A 153 26.97 7.68 2.68
C GLU A 153 26.46 9.08 3.05
N ASN A 154 25.14 9.30 3.01
CA ASN A 154 24.53 10.57 3.41
C ASN A 154 24.64 10.83 4.93
N GLU A 155 24.80 9.81 5.79
CA GLU A 155 25.15 10.01 7.21
C GLU A 155 26.67 10.23 7.43
N LEU A 156 27.55 9.54 6.68
CA LEU A 156 29.00 9.74 6.75
C LEU A 156 29.45 11.09 6.17
N GLY A 157 28.79 11.54 5.09
CA GLY A 157 29.06 12.80 4.40
C GLY A 157 30.00 12.69 3.18
N THR A 158 30.02 11.54 2.53
CA THR A 158 30.62 11.28 1.20
C THR A 158 29.73 11.82 0.08
N ASP A 159 30.07 11.58 -1.20
CA ASP A 159 29.29 12.00 -2.37
C ASP A 159 28.90 10.74 -3.20
N PRO A 160 27.63 10.26 -3.15
CA PRO A 160 27.15 9.01 -3.79
C PRO A 160 27.19 8.93 -5.33
N ALA A 161 28.19 9.55 -5.95
CA ALA A 161 28.53 9.41 -7.35
C ALA A 161 30.06 9.46 -7.57
N SER A 162 30.83 9.18 -6.51
CA SER A 162 32.28 9.25 -6.42
C SER A 162 32.84 8.19 -5.43
N PRO A 163 33.32 7.03 -5.92
CA PRO A 163 33.80 5.87 -5.12
C PRO A 163 35.21 6.08 -4.52
N ASP A 164 35.46 7.30 -4.02
CA ASP A 164 36.70 7.91 -3.51
C ASP A 164 36.39 9.42 -3.40
N SER A 165 35.63 9.82 -2.38
CA SER A 165 35.06 11.17 -2.24
C SER A 165 36.08 12.28 -1.97
N ASP A 166 37.28 11.93 -1.52
CA ASP A 166 38.35 12.88 -1.13
C ASP A 166 39.60 12.85 -2.06
N GLU A 167 39.60 11.96 -3.06
CA GLU A 167 40.68 11.69 -4.05
C GLU A 167 42.00 11.15 -3.41
N ASP A 168 41.95 10.41 -2.30
CA ASP A 168 43.11 9.71 -1.66
C ASP A 168 43.55 8.47 -2.46
N GLY A 169 42.58 7.74 -3.03
CA GLY A 169 42.79 6.44 -3.69
C GLY A 169 42.49 5.22 -2.82
N VAL A 170 41.63 5.37 -1.82
CA VAL A 170 40.87 4.31 -1.15
C VAL A 170 39.39 4.53 -1.49
N GLU A 171 38.65 3.44 -1.72
CA GLU A 171 37.20 3.45 -1.93
C GLU A 171 36.52 3.75 -0.57
N ASP A 172 35.51 4.63 -0.51
CA ASP A 172 34.89 5.13 0.73
C ASP A 172 34.34 3.96 1.59
N GLY A 173 33.77 2.93 0.96
CA GLY A 173 33.35 1.66 1.60
C GLY A 173 34.49 0.79 2.16
N ASN A 174 35.74 1.26 2.12
CA ASN A 174 36.94 0.55 2.57
C ASN A 174 37.80 1.29 3.64
N GLU A 175 37.38 2.44 4.18
CA GLU A 175 38.10 3.21 5.22
C GLU A 175 38.05 2.65 6.67
#